data_AF-A0A817XED9-F1
#
_entry.id   AF-A0A817XED9-F1
#
_cell.length_a   1.000
_cell.length_b   1.000
_cell.length_c   1.000
_cell.angle_alpha   90.00
_cell.angle_beta   90.00
_cell.angle_gamma   90.00
#
_symmetry.space_group_name_H-M   'P 1'
#
loop_
_entity.id
_entity.type
_entity.pdbx_description
1 polymer ?
#
loop_
_entity_poly.entity_id
_entity_poly.type
_entity_poly.pdbx_seq_one_letter_code
_entity_poly.pdbx_strand_id
1 'polypeptide(L)'
;MGLFKDGYNSCMRYVLNNFFDGFRQDGIDLFLGNYRVSSDEGRTPESCPISKELSKKFLALPVTMFLAFSMCIINLLIPASSFREQMTYVLFWGAATISTLAITIFWGQELVDAPKLYSKAKRD
;
A
#
# COMPACT_ATOMS: atom_id res chain seq x y z
N MET A 1 -26.43 19.67 3.07
CA MET A 1 -26.39 18.20 2.84
C MET A 1 -25.76 17.79 1.51
N GLY A 2 -25.79 18.61 0.45
CA GLY A 2 -25.15 18.29 -0.84
C GLY A 2 -23.64 18.04 -0.74
N LEU A 3 -22.91 18.89 0.00
CA LEU A 3 -21.45 18.78 0.16
C LEU A 3 -20.98 17.42 0.69
N PHE A 4 -21.68 16.86 1.70
CA PHE A 4 -21.34 15.54 2.26
C PHE A 4 -21.66 14.40 1.30
N LYS A 5 -22.76 14.53 0.55
CA LYS A 5 -23.17 13.55 -0.45
C LYS A 5 -22.21 13.52 -1.64
N ASP A 6 -21.73 14.68 -2.06
CA ASP A 6 -20.72 14.80 -3.10
C ASP A 6 -19.35 14.30 -2.64
N GLY A 7 -18.99 14.58 -1.38
CA GLY A 7 -17.79 14.00 -0.74
C GLY A 7 -17.82 12.47 -0.77
N TYR A 8 -18.92 11.87 -0.29
CA TYR A 8 -19.12 10.42 -0.31
C TYR A 8 -19.04 9.83 -1.73
N ASN A 9 -19.72 10.45 -2.69
CA ASN A 9 -19.72 9.99 -4.08
C ASN A 9 -18.34 10.10 -4.74
N SER A 10 -17.57 11.15 -4.43
CA SER A 10 -16.21 11.31 -4.94
C SER A 10 -15.24 10.29 -4.34
N CYS A 11 -15.33 10.02 -3.03
CA CYS A 11 -14.56 8.97 -2.36
C CYS A 11 -14.89 7.60 -2.93
N MET A 12 -16.18 7.30 -3.11
CA MET A 12 -16.61 6.03 -3.68
C MET A 12 -16.06 5.83 -5.09
N ARG A 13 -16.09 6.88 -5.92
CA ARG A 13 -15.52 6.82 -7.28
C ARG A 13 -14.01 6.64 -7.26
N TYR A 14 -13.31 7.32 -6.35
CA TYR A 14 -11.88 7.16 -6.16
C TYR A 14 -11.53 5.71 -5.76
N VAL A 15 -12.28 5.15 -4.82
CA VAL A 15 -12.09 3.78 -4.35
C VAL A 15 -12.37 2.78 -5.49
N LEU A 16 -13.50 2.90 -6.17
CA LEU A 16 -13.87 2.01 -7.27
C LEU A 16 -12.89 2.08 -8.44
N ASN A 17 -12.44 3.27 -8.83
CA ASN A 17 -11.53 3.43 -9.96
C ASN A 17 -10.09 3.00 -9.65
N ASN A 18 -9.61 3.17 -8.41
CA ASN A 18 -8.22 2.84 -8.08
C ASN A 18 -8.04 1.42 -7.54
N PHE A 19 -8.98 0.93 -6.73
CA PHE A 19 -8.84 -0.38 -6.08
C PHE A 19 -9.59 -1.49 -6.80
N PHE A 20 -10.70 -1.17 -7.45
CA PHE A 20 -11.56 -2.18 -8.09
C PHE A 20 -11.39 -2.25 -9.62
N ASP A 21 -10.81 -1.24 -10.27
CA ASP A 21 -10.62 -1.21 -11.74
C ASP A 21 -9.24 -1.75 -12.19
N GLY A 22 -8.31 -2.05 -11.28
CA GLY A 22 -6.97 -2.58 -11.62
C GLY A 22 -7.01 -3.88 -12.44
N PHE A 23 -7.95 -4.78 -12.14
CA PHE A 23 -8.16 -6.04 -12.87
C PHE A 23 -8.54 -5.82 -14.35
N ARG A 24 -9.22 -4.70 -14.66
CA ARG A 24 -9.63 -4.40 -16.04
C ARG A 24 -8.46 -3.91 -16.90
N GLN A 25 -7.41 -3.35 -16.30
CA GLN A 25 -6.22 -2.91 -17.06
C GLN A 25 -5.40 -4.09 -17.57
N ASP A 26 -5.22 -5.10 -16.71
CA ASP A 26 -4.51 -6.33 -17.02
C ASP A 26 -5.21 -7.16 -18.11
N GLY A 27 -6.54 -7.27 -18.06
CA GLY A 27 -7.33 -7.93 -19.11
C GLY A 27 -7.24 -7.21 -20.46
N ILE A 28 -7.24 -5.87 -20.46
CA ILE A 28 -7.07 -5.05 -21.65
C ILE A 28 -5.67 -5.27 -22.25
N ASP A 29 -4.61 -5.32 -21.45
CA ASP A 29 -3.25 -5.56 -21.94
C ASP A 29 -3.08 -6.97 -22.55
N LEU A 30 -3.80 -7.98 -22.05
CA LEU A 30 -3.88 -9.30 -22.67
C LEU A 30 -4.61 -9.26 -24.02
N PHE A 31 -5.77 -8.58 -24.09
CA PHE A 31 -6.55 -8.49 -25.33
C PHE A 31 -5.88 -7.67 -26.43
N LEU A 32 -5.17 -6.59 -26.08
CA LEU A 32 -4.40 -5.79 -27.03
C LEU A 32 -3.08 -6.47 -27.45
N GLY A 33 -2.71 -7.59 -26.81
CA GLY A 33 -1.47 -8.31 -27.09
C GLY A 33 -0.20 -7.63 -26.59
N ASN A 34 -0.34 -6.67 -25.66
CA ASN A 34 0.79 -6.08 -24.93
C ASN A 34 1.46 -7.12 -24.02
N TYR A 35 0.66 -8.05 -23.49
CA TYR A 35 1.12 -9.26 -22.82
C TYR A 35 0.89 -10.50 -23.69
N ARG A 36 1.90 -11.37 -23.82
CA ARG A 36 1.78 -12.66 -24.51
C ARG A 36 2.12 -13.79 -23.55
N VAL A 37 1.18 -14.70 -23.38
CA VAL A 37 1.34 -15.86 -22.51
C VAL A 37 2.42 -16.79 -23.08
N SER A 38 3.45 -17.09 -22.30
CA SER A 38 4.51 -18.02 -22.70
C SER A 38 4.04 -19.47 -22.50
N SER A 39 4.51 -20.40 -23.34
CA SER A 39 4.17 -21.83 -23.20
C SER A 39 4.68 -22.46 -21.89
N ASP A 40 5.65 -21.82 -21.24
CA ASP A 40 6.21 -22.25 -19.96
C ASP A 40 5.63 -21.49 -18.75
N GLU A 41 4.75 -20.53 -18.97
CA GLU A 41 4.10 -19.74 -17.92
C GLU A 41 3.20 -20.63 -17.05
N GLY A 42 3.40 -20.62 -15.73
CA GLY A 42 2.65 -21.46 -14.79
C GLY A 42 3.16 -22.90 -14.61
N ARG A 43 4.19 -23.33 -15.36
CA ARG A 43 4.84 -24.63 -15.17
C ARG A 43 5.78 -24.66 -13.96
N THR A 44 6.39 -23.53 -13.63
CA THR A 44 7.23 -23.36 -12.44
C THR A 44 6.80 -22.11 -11.67
N PRO A 45 7.02 -22.05 -10.35
CA PRO A 45 6.71 -20.86 -9.57
C PRO A 45 7.41 -19.61 -10.13
N GLU A 46 8.60 -19.74 -10.69
CA GLU A 46 9.38 -18.65 -11.28
C GLU A 46 8.85 -18.17 -12.64
N SER A 47 8.08 -19.00 -13.34
CA SER A 47 7.51 -18.64 -14.64
C SER A 47 6.15 -17.95 -14.54
N CYS A 48 5.56 -17.84 -13.34
CA CYS A 48 4.33 -17.08 -13.12
C CYS A 48 4.62 -15.56 -13.07
N PRO A 49 4.02 -14.72 -13.94
CA PRO A 49 4.17 -13.27 -13.86
C PRO A 49 3.66 -12.69 -12.53
N ILE A 50 2.66 -13.34 -11.95
CA ILE A 50 2.00 -12.99 -10.68
C ILE A 50 2.87 -13.37 -9.46
N SER A 51 3.81 -14.31 -9.58
CA SER A 51 4.59 -14.78 -8.44
C SER A 51 5.81 -13.91 -8.13
N LYS A 52 6.08 -12.87 -8.93
CA LYS A 52 7.20 -11.96 -8.70
C LYS A 52 7.12 -11.42 -7.29
N GLU A 53 8.06 -11.89 -6.48
CA GLU A 53 8.20 -11.71 -5.04
C GLU A 53 7.48 -10.46 -4.53
N LEU A 54 6.44 -10.67 -3.72
CA LEU A 54 5.80 -9.62 -2.95
C LEU A 54 6.92 -8.88 -2.21
N SER A 55 7.28 -7.68 -2.69
CA SER A 55 8.52 -7.06 -2.21
C SER A 55 8.41 -6.92 -0.69
N LYS A 56 9.48 -7.23 0.06
CA LYS A 56 9.43 -7.24 1.54
C LYS A 56 8.85 -5.95 2.15
N LYS A 57 8.85 -4.86 1.38
CA LYS A 57 8.18 -3.57 1.64
C LYS A 57 6.67 -3.70 1.88
N PHE A 58 5.97 -4.56 1.13
CA PHE A 58 4.52 -4.81 1.30
C PHE A 58 4.17 -5.38 2.66
N LEU A 59 5.07 -6.18 3.24
CA LEU A 59 4.88 -6.73 4.58
C LEU A 59 5.45 -5.77 5.64
N ALA A 60 6.63 -5.19 5.39
CA ALA A 60 7.33 -4.36 6.37
C ALA A 60 6.60 -3.05 6.68
N LEU A 61 6.03 -2.36 5.68
CA LEU A 61 5.35 -1.07 5.88
C LEU A 61 4.11 -1.18 6.79
N PRO A 62 3.14 -2.08 6.55
CA PRO A 62 1.99 -2.21 7.45
C PRO A 62 2.37 -2.75 8.83
N VAL A 63 3.33 -3.66 8.92
CA VAL A 63 3.79 -4.20 10.22
C VAL A 63 4.46 -3.11 11.06
N THR A 64 5.35 -2.32 10.46
CA THR A 64 6.01 -1.21 11.17
C THR A 64 5.03 -0.10 11.54
N MET A 65 4.06 0.20 10.68
CA MET A 65 2.99 1.16 10.99
C MET A 65 2.14 0.70 12.18
N PHE A 66 1.71 -0.58 12.20
CA PHE A 66 0.93 -1.14 13.31
C PHE A 66 1.72 -1.15 14.62
N LEU A 67 3.00 -1.52 14.58
CA LEU A 67 3.88 -1.52 15.74
C LEU A 67 4.07 -0.11 16.31
N ALA A 68 4.44 0.85 15.45
CA ALA A 68 4.67 2.23 15.87
C ALA A 68 3.41 2.86 16.45
N PHE A 69 2.25 2.64 15.80
CA PHE A 69 0.97 3.13 16.28
C PHE A 69 0.56 2.51 17.63
N SER A 70 0.73 1.19 17.77
CA SER A 70 0.45 0.50 19.04
C SER A 70 1.33 1.01 20.17
N MET A 71 2.63 1.19 19.92
CA MET A 71 3.55 1.77 20.89
C MET A 71 3.21 3.23 21.23
N CYS A 72 2.75 4.02 20.26
CA CYS A 72 2.29 5.38 20.52
C CYS A 72 1.08 5.37 21.48
N ILE A 73 0.10 4.50 21.26
CA ILE A 73 -1.08 4.36 22.13
C ILE A 73 -0.68 3.90 23.54
N ILE A 74 0.21 2.91 23.65
CA ILE A 74 0.68 2.40 24.95
C ILE A 74 1.31 3.54 25.77
N ASN A 75 2.15 4.38 25.16
CA ASN A 75 2.78 5.52 25.86
C ASN A 75 1.79 6.64 26.24
N LEU A 76 0.63 6.71 25.57
CA LEU A 76 -0.46 7.63 25.95
C LEU A 76 -1.32 7.07 27.09
N LEU A 77 -1.55 5.75 27.12
CA LEU A 77 -2.40 5.09 28.11
C LEU A 77 -1.68 4.76 29.41
N ILE A 78 -0.39 4.39 29.34
CA ILE A 78 0.42 4.01 30.50
C ILE A 78 1.48 5.11 30.72
N PRO A 79 1.26 6.02 31.69
CA PRO A 79 2.19 7.09 31.97
C PRO A 79 3.49 6.56 32.62
N ALA A 80 4.62 7.11 32.20
CA ALA A 80 5.92 6.84 32.80
C ALA A 80 6.05 7.54 34.16
N SER A 81 7.02 7.10 34.98
CA SER A 81 7.33 7.72 36.27
C SER A 81 7.75 9.19 36.13
N SER A 82 8.38 9.53 35.00
CA SER A 82 8.82 10.89 34.69
C SER A 82 8.10 11.46 33.47
N PHE A 83 7.55 12.67 33.60
CA PHE A 83 6.88 13.37 32.48
C PHE A 83 7.80 13.57 31.26
N ARG A 84 9.09 13.85 31.48
CA ARG A 84 10.09 14.02 30.41
C ARG A 84 10.28 12.74 29.59
N GLU A 85 10.29 11.59 30.27
CA GLU A 85 10.43 10.29 29.63
C GLU A 85 9.19 9.97 28.79
N GLN A 86 7.99 10.18 29.36
CA GLN A 86 6.74 10.00 28.63
C GLN A 86 6.67 10.86 27.37
N MET A 87 7.02 12.15 27.47
CA MET A 87 7.02 13.07 26.32
C MET A 87 8.00 12.62 25.22
N THR A 88 9.18 12.13 25.61
CA THR A 88 10.19 11.63 24.66
C THR A 88 9.68 10.41 23.90
N TYR A 89 9.06 9.45 24.58
CA TYR A 89 8.50 8.26 23.93
C TYR A 89 7.30 8.58 23.04
N VAL A 90 6.39 9.44 23.48
CA VAL A 90 5.23 9.87 22.67
C VAL A 90 5.68 10.58 21.41
N LEU A 91 6.65 11.50 21.50
CA LEU A 91 7.18 12.21 20.33
C LEU A 91 7.91 11.27 19.38
N PHE A 92 8.72 10.34 19.91
CA PHE A 92 9.44 9.36 19.10
C PHE A 92 8.48 8.45 18.31
N TRP A 93 7.53 7.80 19.00
CA TRP A 93 6.59 6.88 18.36
C TRP A 93 5.57 7.61 17.48
N GLY A 94 5.12 8.80 17.89
CA GLY A 94 4.25 9.64 17.07
C GLY A 94 4.92 10.07 15.76
N ALA A 95 6.19 10.51 15.81
CA ALA A 95 6.96 10.83 14.61
C ALA A 95 7.19 9.60 13.72
N ALA A 96 7.47 8.44 14.31
CA ALA A 96 7.62 7.18 13.58
C ALA A 96 6.33 6.79 12.84
N THR A 97 5.16 6.89 13.49
CA THR A 97 3.84 6.63 12.89
C THR A 97 3.54 7.59 11.74
N ILE A 98 3.77 8.89 11.92
CA ILE A 98 3.54 9.88 10.86
C ILE A 98 4.44 9.60 9.66
N SER A 99 5.71 9.28 9.91
CA SER A 99 6.69 8.99 8.85
C SER A 99 6.32 7.73 8.06
N THR A 100 5.93 6.65 8.74
CA THR A 100 5.50 5.40 8.07
C THR A 100 4.21 5.59 7.28
N LEU A 101 3.26 6.38 7.79
CA LEU A 101 2.04 6.73 7.06
C LEU A 101 2.35 7.55 5.80
N ALA A 102 3.24 8.54 5.90
CA ALA A 102 3.66 9.36 4.78
C ALA A 102 4.33 8.51 3.67
N ILE A 103 5.21 7.58 4.05
CA ILE A 103 5.85 6.65 3.10
C ILE A 103 4.81 5.73 2.45
N THR A 104 3.86 5.22 3.23
CA THR A 104 2.78 4.35 2.73
C THR A 104 1.90 5.06 1.73
N ILE A 105 1.57 6.34 1.96
CA ILE A 105 0.80 7.14 0.99
C ILE A 105 1.64 7.45 -0.25
N PHE A 106 2.91 7.82 -0.07
CA PHE A 106 3.81 8.18 -1.17
C PHE A 106 4.07 7.01 -2.13
N TRP A 107 4.21 5.79 -1.62
CA TRP A 107 4.34 4.56 -2.42
C TRP A 107 3.02 3.79 -2.56
N GLY A 108 1.89 4.37 -2.16
CA GLY A 108 0.61 3.68 -2.07
C GLY A 108 0.12 3.13 -3.40
N GLN A 109 0.41 3.83 -4.50
CA GLN A 109 0.09 3.35 -5.85
C GLN A 109 0.85 2.06 -6.16
N GLU A 110 2.16 2.01 -5.95
CA GLU A 110 2.96 0.80 -6.18
C GLU A 110 2.55 -0.37 -5.27
N LEU A 111 2.06 -0.07 -4.06
CA LEU A 111 1.54 -1.05 -3.10
C LEU A 111 0.15 -1.59 -3.43
N VAL A 112 -0.72 -0.81 -4.08
CA VAL A 112 -2.09 -1.24 -4.39
C VAL A 112 -2.14 -1.91 -5.77
N ASP A 113 -1.30 -1.44 -6.67
CA ASP A 113 -1.28 -1.83 -8.07
C ASP A 113 -0.54 -3.14 -8.36
N ALA A 114 0.08 -3.77 -7.36
CA ALA A 114 0.80 -5.02 -7.54
C ALA A 114 -0.05 -6.24 -7.14
N PRO A 115 0.12 -7.39 -7.81
CA PRO A 115 0.95 -7.63 -9.01
C PRO A 115 0.27 -7.20 -10.32
N LYS A 116 1.06 -6.75 -11.32
CA LYS A 116 0.58 -6.43 -12.69
C LYS A 116 1.00 -7.49 -13.69
N LEU A 117 0.17 -7.73 -14.70
CA LEU A 117 0.51 -8.59 -15.83
C LEU A 117 1.58 -7.97 -16.75
N TYR A 118 1.51 -6.66 -17.00
CA TYR A 118 2.45 -5.96 -17.86
C TYR A 118 3.09 -4.76 -17.15
N SER A 119 4.43 -4.74 -17.07
CA SER A 119 5.18 -3.57 -16.60
C SER A 119 5.61 -2.74 -17.81
N LYS A 120 5.07 -1.53 -17.96
CA LYS A 120 5.61 -0.56 -18.91
C LYS A 120 6.99 -0.14 -18.42
N ALA A 121 8.04 -0.73 -18.99
CA ALA A 121 9.41 -0.27 -18.77
C ALA A 121 9.47 1.24 -19.05
N LYS A 122 10.15 1.98 -18.15
CA LYS A 122 10.41 3.41 -18.32
C LYS A 122 11.11 3.57 -19.67
N ARG A 123 10.47 4.29 -20.59
CA ARG A 123 11.07 4.64 -21.87
C ARG A 123 12.04 5.79 -21.54
N ASP A 124 13.32 5.47 -21.42
CA ASP A 124 14.40 6.46 -21.33
C ASP A 124 14.46 7.34 -22.59
#